data_AF-A0A3D1BEW1-F1
#
_entry.id   AF-A0A3D1BEW1-F1
#
_cell.length_a   1.000
_cell.length_b   1.000
_cell.length_c   1.000
_cell.angle_alpha   90.00
_cell.angle_beta   90.00
_cell.angle_gamma   90.00
#
_symmetry.space_group_name_H-M   'P 1'
#
loop_
_entity.id
_entity.type
_entity.pdbx_description
1 polymer ?
#
loop_
_entity_poly.entity_id
_entity_poly.type
_entity_poly.pdbx_seq_one_letter_code
_entity_poly.pdbx_strand_id
1 'polypeptide(L)'
;MIYKLTSFALLATLLFGSFAQNTIGTTAFAPNMVDDGYTLLYPHNQPHVYLLDFCGEVVHTWANEDTLRPGNVAYLQENGDLILTYRPQVFS
;
A
#
# COMPACT_ATOMS: atom_id res chain seq x y z
N MET A 1 -42.81 27.68 0.78
CA MET A 1 -42.08 26.91 -0.26
C MET A 1 -40.56 26.97 -0.03
N ILE A 2 -39.98 28.16 0.16
CA ILE A 2 -38.53 28.39 0.41
C ILE A 2 -37.92 27.60 1.58
N TYR A 3 -38.60 27.49 2.73
CA TYR A 3 -38.06 26.74 3.89
C TYR A 3 -37.95 25.23 3.65
N LYS A 4 -38.78 24.67 2.75
CA LYS A 4 -38.72 23.25 2.37
C LYS A 4 -37.55 22.97 1.43
N LEU A 5 -37.25 23.90 0.51
CA LEU A 5 -36.09 23.80 -0.38
C LEU A 5 -34.77 23.94 0.38
N THR A 6 -34.70 24.83 1.38
CA THR A 6 -33.51 25.01 2.22
C THR A 6 -33.25 23.81 3.13
N SER A 7 -34.28 23.24 3.77
CA SER A 7 -34.14 21.98 4.52
C SER A 7 -33.72 20.80 3.64
N PHE A 8 -34.23 20.71 2.40
CA PHE A 8 -33.84 19.65 1.47
C PHE A 8 -32.37 19.77 1.04
N ALA A 9 -31.89 20.98 0.77
CA ALA A 9 -30.48 21.23 0.46
C ALA A 9 -29.54 20.92 1.64
N LEU A 10 -29.97 21.22 2.88
CA LEU A 10 -29.21 20.90 4.09
C LEU A 10 -29.13 19.37 4.32
N LEU A 11 -30.23 18.65 4.10
CA LEU A 11 -30.25 17.20 4.23
C LEU A 11 -29.38 16.52 3.14
N ALA A 12 -29.41 17.04 1.92
CA ALA A 12 -28.56 16.54 0.83
C ALA A 12 -27.07 16.72 1.17
N THR A 13 -26.65 17.89 1.63
CA THR A 13 -25.25 18.16 1.99
C THR A 13 -24.73 17.29 3.16
N LEU A 14 -25.58 16.98 4.14
CA LEU A 14 -25.25 16.04 5.24
C LEU A 14 -25.05 14.59 4.77
N LEU A 15 -25.75 14.15 3.72
CA LEU A 15 -25.64 12.79 3.20
C LEU A 15 -24.40 12.58 2.30
N PHE A 16 -23.89 13.63 1.66
CA PHE A 16 -22.69 13.55 0.81
C PHE A 16 -21.36 13.68 1.57
N GLY A 17 -21.36 14.29 2.77
CA GLY A 17 -20.14 14.48 3.56
C GLY A 17 -19.52 13.20 4.15
N SER A 18 -20.31 12.13 4.29
CA SER A 18 -19.91 10.90 4.99
C SER A 18 -19.07 9.92 4.17
N PHE A 19 -18.94 10.13 2.85
CA PHE A 19 -18.25 9.20 1.94
C PHE A 19 -16.78 9.57 1.64
N ALA A 20 -16.23 10.61 2.28
CA ALA A 20 -14.90 11.14 1.97
C ALA A 20 -13.79 10.72 2.95
N GLN A 21 -14.07 9.89 3.96
CA GLN A 21 -13.07 9.53 4.96
C GLN A 21 -12.38 8.20 4.61
N ASN A 22 -11.05 8.22 4.43
CA ASN A 22 -10.24 7.00 4.43
C ASN A 22 -10.28 6.38 5.84
N THR A 23 -10.91 5.21 5.96
CA THR A 23 -11.07 4.48 7.23
C THR A 23 -10.12 3.30 7.37
N ILE A 24 -9.37 2.99 6.32
CA ILE A 24 -8.38 1.91 6.25
C ILE A 24 -7.08 2.46 5.67
N GLY A 25 -5.95 1.86 6.06
CA GLY A 25 -4.62 2.34 5.66
C GLY A 25 -4.11 3.53 6.48
N THR A 26 -3.12 4.24 5.95
CA THR A 26 -2.45 5.38 6.62
C THR A 26 -3.35 6.62 6.60
N THR A 27 -3.87 7.03 7.76
CA THR A 27 -4.75 8.20 7.89
C THR A 27 -4.04 9.47 8.35
N ALA A 28 -2.81 9.34 8.85
CA ALA A 28 -1.95 10.45 9.23
C ALA A 28 -0.81 10.56 8.23
N PHE A 29 -0.83 11.62 7.41
CA PHE A 29 0.19 11.90 6.41
C PHE A 29 0.82 13.27 6.68
N ALA A 30 2.12 13.28 6.90
CA ALA A 30 2.93 14.48 7.03
C ALA A 30 3.92 14.53 5.86
N PRO A 31 3.56 15.14 4.72
CA PRO A 31 4.37 15.10 3.50
C PRO A 31 5.78 15.68 3.68
N ASN A 32 5.97 16.55 4.67
CA ASN A 32 7.25 17.13 5.03
C ASN A 32 8.12 16.25 5.95
N MET A 33 7.62 15.08 6.34
CA MET A 33 8.30 14.12 7.23
C MET A 33 8.59 12.79 6.52
N VAL A 34 8.38 12.73 5.20
CA VAL A 34 8.55 11.53 4.38
C VAL A 34 9.43 11.89 3.18
N ASP A 35 10.49 11.12 2.96
CA ASP A 35 11.32 11.24 1.76
C ASP A 35 10.62 10.59 0.57
N ASP A 36 10.82 11.11 -0.64
CA ASP A 36 10.31 10.52 -1.88
C ASP A 36 10.92 9.13 -2.17
N GLY A 37 10.19 8.28 -2.92
CA GLY A 37 10.63 6.93 -3.25
C GLY A 37 9.56 5.85 -3.08
N TYR A 38 10.02 4.61 -2.90
CA TYR A 38 9.21 3.42 -2.74
C TYR A 38 9.73 2.57 -1.59
N THR A 39 8.85 1.77 -0.98
CA THR A 39 9.24 0.78 0.02
C THR A 39 9.37 -0.59 -0.64
N LEU A 40 10.58 -1.16 -0.61
CA LEU A 40 10.81 -2.55 -1.00
C LEU A 40 10.48 -3.47 0.19
N LEU A 41 9.53 -4.39 0.00
CA LEU A 41 9.07 -5.30 1.05
C LEU A 41 9.22 -6.76 0.61
N TYR A 42 9.95 -7.55 1.40
CA TYR A 42 10.02 -9.01 1.25
C TYR A 42 9.50 -9.71 2.52
N PRO A 43 8.19 -10.03 2.60
CA PRO A 43 7.58 -10.45 3.87
C PRO A 43 8.06 -11.84 4.31
N HIS A 44 8.45 -11.98 5.59
CA HIS A 44 9.14 -13.14 6.18
C HIS A 44 8.61 -14.55 5.83
N ASN A 45 7.33 -14.69 5.47
CA ASN A 45 6.76 -15.98 5.10
C ASN A 45 5.98 -15.97 3.77
N GLN A 46 6.27 -15.02 2.89
CA GLN A 46 5.65 -14.88 1.58
C GLN A 46 6.69 -15.10 0.46
N PRO A 47 6.30 -15.66 -0.69
CA PRO A 47 7.23 -15.95 -1.76
C PRO A 47 7.70 -14.70 -2.51
N HIS A 48 6.83 -13.69 -2.64
CA HIS A 48 7.05 -12.55 -3.53
C HIS A 48 7.66 -11.34 -2.83
N VAL A 49 8.32 -10.50 -3.63
CA VAL A 49 8.80 -9.17 -3.23
C VAL A 49 7.88 -8.12 -3.82
N TYR A 50 7.55 -7.11 -3.03
CA TYR A 50 6.63 -6.04 -3.40
C TYR A 50 7.34 -4.70 -3.38
N LEU A 51 6.99 -3.84 -4.33
CA LEU A 51 7.30 -2.42 -4.28
C LEU A 51 6.02 -1.67 -3.92
N LEU A 52 6.05 -0.92 -2.82
CA LEU A 52 4.93 -0.13 -2.35
C LEU A 52 5.19 1.34 -2.56
N ASP A 53 4.17 2.08 -3.00
CA ASP A 53 4.20 3.55 -2.96
C ASP A 53 3.85 4.10 -1.57
N PHE A 54 3.83 5.42 -1.43
CA PHE A 54 3.49 6.07 -0.16
C PHE A 54 2.02 5.95 0.26
N CYS A 55 1.13 5.67 -0.69
CA CYS A 55 -0.27 5.39 -0.39
C CYS A 55 -0.45 3.97 0.17
N GLY A 56 0.60 3.15 0.14
CA GLY A 56 0.58 1.75 0.54
C GLY A 56 0.07 0.83 -0.57
N GLU A 57 0.01 1.31 -1.80
CA GLU A 57 -0.40 0.53 -2.96
C GLU A 57 0.78 -0.30 -3.48
N VAL A 58 0.52 -1.53 -3.90
CA VAL A 58 1.53 -2.37 -4.56
C VAL A 58 1.64 -1.92 -6.01
N VAL A 59 2.74 -1.24 -6.33
CA VAL A 59 3.01 -0.73 -7.69
C VAL A 59 3.83 -1.72 -8.53
N HIS A 60 4.51 -2.68 -7.90
CA HIS A 60 5.23 -3.74 -8.60
C HIS A 60 5.35 -5.01 -7.74
N THR A 61 5.39 -6.18 -8.40
CA THR A 61 5.59 -7.49 -7.76
C THR A 61 6.65 -8.28 -8.51
N TRP A 62 7.70 -8.70 -7.81
CA TRP A 62 8.60 -9.75 -8.29
C TRP A 62 8.10 -11.11 -7.77
N ALA A 63 7.58 -11.90 -8.69
CA ALA A 63 7.08 -13.23 -8.39
C ALA A 63 8.22 -14.25 -8.21
N ASN A 64 7.96 -15.21 -7.32
CA ASN A 64 8.81 -16.36 -7.04
C ASN A 64 7.88 -17.55 -6.83
N GLU A 65 8.43 -18.75 -6.84
CA GLU A 65 7.68 -19.97 -6.54
C GLU A 65 7.12 -19.95 -5.11
N ASP A 66 5.91 -20.48 -4.93
CA ASP A 66 5.22 -20.57 -3.64
C ASP A 66 5.99 -21.40 -2.60
N THR A 67 6.95 -22.20 -3.05
CA THR A 67 7.84 -23.03 -2.22
C THR A 67 9.02 -22.26 -1.64
N LEU A 68 9.21 -20.98 -2.01
CA LEU A 68 10.33 -20.15 -1.57
C LEU A 68 9.95 -19.16 -0.49
N ARG A 69 10.90 -18.83 0.38
CA ARG A 69 10.77 -17.88 1.49
C ARG A 69 11.93 -16.91 1.51
N PRO A 70 11.76 -15.72 2.08
CA PRO A 70 12.81 -14.73 2.13
C PRO A 70 14.08 -15.25 2.81
N GLY A 71 15.20 -14.95 2.17
CA GLY A 71 16.51 -14.92 2.80
C GLY A 71 16.73 -13.59 3.52
N ASN A 72 17.99 -13.29 3.81
CA ASN A 72 18.36 -12.12 4.62
C ASN A 72 18.50 -10.83 3.81
N VAL A 73 18.54 -10.92 2.48
CA VAL A 73 18.86 -9.79 1.58
C VAL A 73 17.87 -9.73 0.42
N ALA A 74 17.36 -8.52 0.17
CA ALA A 74 16.75 -8.07 -1.08
C ALA A 74 17.27 -6.66 -1.39
N TYR A 75 17.73 -6.43 -2.61
CA TYR A 75 18.36 -5.19 -3.05
C TYR A 75 17.89 -4.83 -4.45
N LEU A 76 17.23 -3.68 -4.58
CA LEU A 76 16.78 -3.15 -5.86
C LEU A 76 17.91 -2.29 -6.46
N GLN A 77 18.35 -2.65 -7.66
CA GLN A 77 19.38 -1.94 -8.40
C GLN A 77 18.80 -0.73 -9.13
N GLU A 78 19.67 0.23 -9.49
CA GLU A 78 19.28 1.45 -10.22
C GLU A 78 18.65 1.14 -11.60
N ASN A 79 18.99 0.01 -12.20
CA ASN A 79 18.42 -0.44 -13.48
C ASN A 79 17.05 -1.13 -13.35
N GLY A 80 16.52 -1.29 -12.13
CA GLY A 80 15.24 -1.95 -11.84
C GLY A 80 15.33 -3.46 -11.57
N ASP A 81 16.51 -4.06 -11.69
CA ASP A 81 16.70 -5.48 -11.37
C ASP A 81 16.75 -5.72 -9.86
N LEU A 82 16.16 -6.83 -9.41
CA LEU A 82 16.15 -7.23 -8.01
C LEU A 82 17.17 -8.34 -7.74
N ILE A 83 18.11 -8.09 -6.83
CA ILE A 83 18.98 -9.11 -6.25
C ILE A 83 18.34 -9.56 -4.94
N LEU A 84 18.03 -10.85 -4.82
CA LEU A 84 17.44 -11.38 -3.58
C LEU A 84 18.03 -12.75 -3.22
N THR A 85 17.96 -13.06 -1.94
CA THR A 85 18.28 -14.39 -1.40
C THR A 85 16.98 -15.03 -0.94
N TYR A 86 16.87 -16.35 -1.10
CA TYR A 86 15.71 -17.12 -0.68
C TYR A 86 16.11 -18.46 -0.07
N ARG A 87 15.18 -19.07 0.65
CA ARG A 87 15.28 -20.43 1.18
C ARG A 87 14.04 -21.24 0.82
N PRO A 88 14.09 -22.58 0.77
CA PRO A 88 12.89 -23.41 0.69
C PRO A 88 11.99 -23.20 1.92
N GLN A 89 10.67 -23.28 1.72
CA GLN A 89 9.68 -23.23 2.80
C GLN A 89 9.76 -24.47 3.70
N VAL A 90 9.97 -25.64 3.08
CA VAL A 90 10.09 -26.91 3.79
C VAL A 90 11.57 -27.22 3.92
N PHE A 91 12.05 -27.30 5.15
CA PHE A 91 13.37 -27.85 5.44
C PHE A 91 13.28 -29.37 5.32
N SER A 92 13.84 -29.93 4.24
CA SER A 92 14.13 -31.36 4.14
C SER A 92 15.40 -31.70 4.91
#